data_AF-A0A7C7QD45-F1
#
_entry.id   AF-A0A7C7QD45-F1
#
_cell.length_a   1.000
_cell.length_b   1.000
_cell.length_c   1.000
_cell.angle_alpha   90.00
_cell.angle_beta   90.00
_cell.angle_gamma   90.00
#
_symmetry.space_group_name_H-M   'P 1'
#
loop_
_entity.id
_entity.type
_entity.pdbx_description
1 polymer ?
#
loop_
_entity_poly.entity_id
_entity_poly.type
_entity_poly.pdbx_seq_one_letter_code
_entity_poly.pdbx_strand_id
1 'polypeptide(L)'
;MTTILFLLALCLAVYALSLYIKTFKEALRGKTVLTVATAIIFTGLASTYLVLQPLMSVQKYSIEGVLTATFIFIEFVLFYLAVMGICLFSGGRLAKAWFFLSLGIVLIMAGNLIVFYISATEIYTGLFGNMCISSGLILTTLAFYIHRIEI
;
A
#
# COMPACT_ATOMS: atom_id res chain seq x y z
N MET A 1 -2.32 13.22 -16.72
CA MET A 1 -0.84 13.19 -16.73
C MET A 1 -0.28 12.85 -15.35
N THR A 2 -0.83 13.40 -14.26
CA THR A 2 -0.44 13.14 -12.86
C THR A 2 -0.64 11.67 -12.41
N THR A 3 -1.75 11.04 -12.80
CA THR A 3 -2.05 9.63 -12.46
C THR A 3 -1.05 8.64 -13.05
N ILE A 4 -0.59 8.85 -14.28
CA ILE A 4 0.38 7.97 -14.96
C ILE A 4 1.74 8.04 -14.26
N LEU A 5 2.20 9.25 -13.92
CA LEU A 5 3.46 9.44 -13.19
C LEU A 5 3.42 8.78 -11.81
N PHE A 6 2.29 8.88 -11.12
CA PHE A 6 2.12 8.25 -9.82
C PHE A 6 2.11 6.72 -9.93
N LEU A 7 1.44 6.17 -10.93
CA LEU A 7 1.40 4.72 -11.19
C LEU A 7 2.80 4.19 -11.53
N LEU A 8 3.57 4.95 -12.30
CA LEU A 8 4.97 4.64 -12.60
C LEU A 8 5.83 4.65 -11.32
N ALA A 9 5.65 5.65 -10.45
CA ALA A 9 6.35 5.71 -9.16
C ALA A 9 6.01 4.51 -8.27
N LEU A 10 4.75 4.09 -8.21
CA LEU A 10 4.33 2.90 -7.46
C LEU A 10 4.94 1.61 -8.03
N CYS A 11 5.00 1.46 -9.37
CA CYS A 11 5.67 0.34 -10.01
C CYS A 11 7.16 0.28 -9.66
N LEU A 12 7.84 1.43 -9.66
CA LEU A 12 9.24 1.53 -9.23
C LEU A 12 9.40 1.18 -7.74
N ALA A 13 8.49 1.61 -6.89
CA ALA A 13 8.51 1.25 -5.46
C ALA A 13 8.34 -0.26 -5.27
N VAL A 14 7.39 -0.89 -5.97
CA VAL A 14 7.21 -2.36 -5.96
C VAL A 14 8.49 -3.05 -6.42
N TYR A 15 9.09 -2.57 -7.51
CA TYR A 15 10.33 -3.13 -8.03
C TYR A 15 11.46 -3.04 -6.99
N ALA A 16 11.69 -1.87 -6.40
CA ALA A 16 12.72 -1.64 -5.40
C ALA A 16 12.53 -2.52 -4.15
N LEU A 17 11.32 -2.57 -3.61
CA LEU A 17 10.98 -3.41 -2.45
C LEU A 17 11.12 -4.90 -2.77
N SER A 18 10.72 -5.33 -3.96
CA SER A 18 10.85 -6.73 -4.38
C SER A 18 12.31 -7.17 -4.47
N LEU A 19 13.19 -6.32 -5.01
CA LEU A 19 14.63 -6.57 -5.05
C LEU A 19 15.22 -6.63 -3.63
N TYR A 20 14.82 -5.70 -2.76
CA TYR A 20 15.29 -5.66 -1.39
C TYR A 20 14.87 -6.92 -0.62
N ILE A 21 13.63 -7.38 -0.74
CA ILE A 21 13.17 -8.59 -0.04
C ILE A 21 13.82 -9.84 -0.62
N LYS A 22 14.08 -9.86 -1.94
CA LYS A 22 14.71 -10.99 -2.62
C LYS A 22 16.11 -11.30 -2.07
N THR A 23 16.88 -10.30 -1.62
CA THR A 23 18.20 -10.54 -1.02
C THR A 23 18.12 -11.32 0.31
N PHE A 24 16.97 -11.26 1.01
CA PHE A 24 16.74 -11.96 2.28
C PHE A 24 15.82 -13.18 2.14
N LYS A 25 15.63 -13.68 0.91
CA LYS A 25 14.71 -14.81 0.61
C LYS A 25 15.01 -16.06 1.44
N GLU A 26 16.26 -16.32 1.79
CA GLU A 26 16.66 -17.50 2.58
C GLU A 26 16.24 -17.43 4.05
N ALA A 27 16.01 -16.23 4.59
CA ALA A 27 15.53 -16.03 5.96
C ALA A 27 14.01 -16.22 6.10
N LEU A 28 13.28 -16.34 4.98
CA LEU A 28 11.82 -16.44 4.96
C LEU A 28 11.35 -17.86 5.26
N ARG A 29 10.71 -18.03 6.42
CA ARG A 29 10.00 -19.27 6.77
C ARG A 29 8.69 -19.35 5.98
N GLY A 30 8.39 -20.52 5.41
CA GLY A 30 7.15 -20.73 4.63
C GLY A 30 5.86 -20.44 5.40
N LYS A 31 5.84 -20.65 6.73
CA LYS A 31 4.69 -20.29 7.59
C LYS A 31 4.41 -18.79 7.60
N THR A 32 5.46 -17.97 7.59
CA THR A 32 5.37 -16.51 7.56
C THR A 32 4.77 -16.03 6.24
N VAL A 33 5.20 -16.59 5.11
CA VAL A 33 4.63 -16.30 3.79
C VAL A 33 3.13 -16.59 3.79
N LEU A 34 2.73 -17.73 4.37
CA LEU A 34 1.31 -18.11 4.44
C LEU A 34 0.50 -17.12 5.28
N THR A 35 0.97 -16.72 6.47
CA THR A 35 0.27 -15.76 7.32
C THR A 35 0.09 -14.40 6.64
N VAL A 36 1.13 -13.92 5.97
CA VAL A 36 1.07 -12.64 5.25
C VAL A 36 0.12 -12.76 4.05
N ALA A 37 0.20 -13.84 3.28
CA ALA A 37 -0.73 -14.11 2.19
C ALA A 37 -2.19 -14.16 2.66
N THR A 38 -2.49 -14.84 3.77
CA THR A 38 -3.86 -14.92 4.31
C THR A 38 -4.37 -13.55 4.77
N ALA A 39 -3.53 -12.76 5.44
CA ALA A 39 -3.92 -11.41 5.87
C ALA A 39 -4.27 -10.54 4.67
N ILE A 40 -3.51 -10.68 3.58
CA ILE A 40 -3.66 -9.85 2.38
C ILE A 40 -4.85 -10.27 1.55
N ILE A 41 -5.11 -11.57 1.44
CA ILE A 41 -6.35 -12.08 0.83
C ILE A 41 -7.56 -11.54 1.61
N PHE A 42 -7.50 -11.55 2.95
CA PHE A 42 -8.61 -11.08 3.77
C PHE A 42 -8.84 -9.56 3.63
N THR A 43 -7.77 -8.76 3.70
CA THR A 43 -7.85 -7.31 3.48
C THR A 43 -8.21 -6.96 2.05
N GLY A 44 -7.72 -7.73 1.07
CA GLY A 44 -8.01 -7.58 -0.34
C GLY A 44 -9.49 -7.84 -0.63
N LEU A 45 -10.03 -8.94 -0.11
CA LEU A 45 -11.46 -9.25 -0.21
C LEU A 45 -12.33 -8.18 0.46
N ALA A 46 -11.95 -7.75 1.68
CA ALA A 46 -12.67 -6.70 2.39
C ALA A 46 -12.68 -5.39 1.60
N SER A 47 -11.55 -4.96 1.06
CA SER A 47 -11.48 -3.75 0.22
C SER A 47 -12.22 -3.89 -1.11
N THR A 48 -12.23 -5.09 -1.69
CA THR A 48 -12.90 -5.35 -2.96
C THR A 48 -14.41 -5.24 -2.79
N TYR A 49 -14.93 -5.86 -1.72
CA TYR A 49 -16.34 -5.85 -1.40
C TYR A 49 -16.83 -4.47 -0.93
N LEU A 50 -16.09 -3.81 -0.04
CA LEU A 50 -16.52 -2.55 0.57
C LEU A 50 -16.29 -1.33 -0.32
N VAL A 51 -15.25 -1.34 -1.17
CA VAL A 51 -14.81 -0.12 -1.87
C VAL A 51 -14.78 -0.30 -3.39
N LEU A 52 -14.17 -1.36 -3.93
CA LEU A 52 -14.13 -1.54 -5.39
C LEU A 52 -15.52 -1.82 -5.99
N GLN A 53 -16.37 -2.59 -5.30
CA GLN A 53 -17.72 -2.89 -5.79
C GLN A 53 -18.59 -1.63 -5.98
N PRO A 54 -18.71 -0.71 -4.99
CA PRO A 54 -19.44 0.54 -5.20
C PRO A 54 -18.73 1.48 -6.19
N LEU A 55 -17.40 1.46 -6.29
CA LEU A 55 -16.69 2.28 -7.28
C LEU A 55 -16.97 1.81 -8.72
N MET A 56 -16.98 0.50 -8.96
CA MET A 56 -17.21 -0.09 -10.27
C MET A 56 -18.67 0.04 -10.74
N SER A 57 -19.63 0.10 -9.81
CA SER A 57 -21.04 0.33 -10.16
C SER A 57 -21.31 1.78 -10.56
N VAL A 58 -20.53 2.74 -10.03
CA VAL A 58 -20.62 4.16 -10.36
C VAL A 58 -19.85 4.49 -11.65
N GLN A 59 -18.60 4.00 -11.77
CA GLN A 59 -17.78 4.17 -12.98
C GLN A 59 -18.02 3.03 -13.98
N LYS A 60 -19.14 3.09 -14.72
CA LYS A 60 -19.42 2.18 -15.85
C LYS A 60 -18.23 2.07 -16.79
N TYR A 61 -17.62 0.88 -16.91
CA TYR A 61 -16.58 0.45 -17.88
C TYR A 61 -15.80 1.59 -18.56
N SER A 62 -15.20 2.45 -17.75
CA SER A 62 -14.39 3.59 -18.19
C SER A 62 -12.90 3.27 -18.03
N ILE A 63 -12.06 3.90 -18.85
CA ILE A 63 -10.60 3.85 -18.71
C ILE A 63 -10.17 4.28 -17.29
N GLU A 64 -10.90 5.23 -16.68
CA GLU A 64 -10.62 5.69 -15.31
C GLU A 64 -10.90 4.62 -14.25
N GLY A 65 -11.91 3.78 -14.45
CA GLY A 65 -12.20 2.65 -13.56
C GLY A 65 -11.10 1.59 -13.59
N VAL A 66 -10.58 1.29 -14.78
CA VAL A 66 -9.45 0.36 -14.97
C VAL A 66 -8.18 0.89 -14.31
N LEU A 67 -7.89 2.19 -14.47
CA LEU A 67 -6.74 2.83 -13.84
C LEU A 67 -6.86 2.82 -12.32
N THR A 68 -8.05 3.11 -11.78
CA THR A 68 -8.32 3.10 -10.33
C THR A 68 -8.16 1.69 -9.75
N ALA A 69 -8.67 0.66 -10.42
CA ALA A 69 -8.45 -0.73 -9.99
C ALA A 69 -6.99 -1.13 -10.02
N THR A 70 -6.28 -0.77 -11.09
CA THR A 70 -4.83 -1.05 -11.23
C THR A 70 -4.05 -0.39 -10.11
N PHE A 71 -4.39 0.86 -9.78
CA PHE A 71 -3.78 1.61 -8.69
C PHE A 71 -3.97 0.90 -7.35
N ILE A 72 -5.20 0.56 -6.99
CA ILE A 72 -5.53 -0.13 -5.73
C ILE A 72 -4.78 -1.47 -5.66
N PHE A 73 -4.73 -2.21 -6.76
CA PHE A 73 -4.01 -3.48 -6.82
C PHE A 73 -2.51 -3.31 -6.52
N ILE A 74 -1.87 -2.30 -7.08
CA ILE A 74 -0.45 -2.02 -6.83
C ILE A 74 -0.21 -1.62 -5.36
N GLU A 75 -1.11 -0.85 -4.73
CA GLU A 75 -1.01 -0.52 -3.31
C GLU A 75 -1.09 -1.76 -2.41
N PHE A 76 -1.93 -2.75 -2.76
CA PHE A 76 -1.97 -4.03 -2.06
C PHE A 76 -0.67 -4.81 -2.21
N VAL A 77 -0.04 -4.78 -3.38
CA VAL A 77 1.28 -5.39 -3.59
C VAL A 77 2.36 -4.69 -2.75
N LEU A 78 2.33 -3.36 -2.65
CA LEU A 78 3.23 -2.62 -1.78
C LEU A 78 3.02 -2.98 -0.30
N PHE A 79 1.76 -3.05 0.14
CA PHE A 79 1.42 -3.47 1.48
C PHE A 79 1.91 -4.89 1.76
N TYR A 80 1.77 -5.82 0.80
CA TYR A 80 2.33 -7.16 0.88
C TYR A 80 3.82 -7.16 1.15
N LEU A 81 4.57 -6.41 0.35
CA LEU A 81 6.02 -6.33 0.48
C LEU A 81 6.42 -5.70 1.82
N ALA A 82 5.74 -4.66 2.25
CA ALA A 82 6.01 -4.00 3.53
C ALA A 82 5.81 -4.94 4.73
N VAL A 83 4.69 -5.67 4.77
CA VAL A 83 4.41 -6.64 5.84
C VAL A 83 5.40 -7.80 5.81
N MET A 84 5.76 -8.29 4.61
CA MET A 84 6.82 -9.30 4.46
C MET A 84 8.14 -8.84 5.07
N GLY A 85 8.50 -7.56 4.88
CA GLY A 85 9.68 -6.98 5.50
C GLY A 85 9.58 -6.93 7.03
N ILE A 86 8.43 -6.57 7.62
CA ILE A 86 8.24 -6.67 9.08
C ILE A 86 8.56 -8.09 9.55
N CYS A 87 8.01 -9.10 8.88
CA CYS A 87 8.21 -10.47 9.33
C CYS A 87 9.68 -10.92 9.20
N LEU A 88 10.35 -10.53 8.11
CA LEU A 88 11.78 -10.78 7.91
C LEU A 88 12.64 -10.19 9.02
N PHE A 89 12.33 -8.97 9.44
CA PHE A 89 13.14 -8.22 10.40
C PHE A 89 12.56 -8.20 11.82
N SER A 90 11.51 -8.96 12.12
CA SER A 90 10.73 -8.90 13.38
C SER A 90 11.53 -9.11 14.67
N GLY A 91 12.75 -9.65 14.60
CA GLY A 91 13.68 -9.77 15.73
C GLY A 91 14.91 -8.85 15.68
N GLY A 92 15.03 -7.99 14.68
CA GLY A 92 16.17 -7.12 14.44
C GLY A 92 15.88 -5.64 14.69
N ARG A 93 16.94 -4.81 14.62
CA ARG A 93 16.81 -3.34 14.76
C ARG A 93 15.89 -2.76 13.68
N LEU A 94 16.01 -3.28 12.45
CA LEU A 94 15.24 -2.89 11.27
C LEU A 94 13.72 -3.10 11.38
N ALA A 95 13.23 -3.89 12.35
CA ALA A 95 11.80 -4.12 12.54
C ALA A 95 10.99 -2.81 12.63
N LYS A 96 11.56 -1.81 13.31
CA LYS A 96 10.91 -0.51 13.53
C LYS A 96 10.69 0.25 12.23
N ALA A 97 11.71 0.32 11.38
CA ALA A 97 11.61 0.97 10.07
C ALA A 97 10.52 0.32 9.22
N TRP A 98 10.47 -1.01 9.17
CA TRP A 98 9.46 -1.75 8.41
C TRP A 98 8.06 -1.61 8.99
N PHE A 99 7.92 -1.52 10.32
CA PHE A 99 6.63 -1.22 10.95
C PHE A 99 6.08 0.14 10.51
N PHE A 100 6.91 1.19 10.56
CA PHE A 100 6.52 2.52 10.10
C PHE A 100 6.23 2.56 8.59
N LEU A 101 6.96 1.78 7.79
CA LEU A 101 6.71 1.67 6.36
C LEU A 101 5.33 1.05 6.07
N SER A 102 4.99 -0.07 6.73
CA SER A 102 3.67 -0.69 6.58
C SER A 102 2.55 0.22 7.07
N LEU A 103 2.73 0.89 8.21
CA LEU A 103 1.76 1.85 8.73
C LEU A 103 1.54 3.00 7.74
N GLY A 104 2.63 3.52 7.16
CA GLY A 104 2.58 4.56 6.15
C GLY A 104 1.80 4.14 4.90
N ILE A 105 2.07 2.94 4.37
CA ILE A 105 1.36 2.39 3.21
C ILE A 105 -0.12 2.18 3.51
N VAL A 106 -0.49 1.69 4.70
CA VAL A 106 -1.90 1.54 5.10
C VAL A 106 -2.62 2.88 5.10
N LEU A 107 -1.98 3.94 5.60
CA LEU A 107 -2.58 5.28 5.61
C LEU A 107 -2.70 5.89 4.23
N ILE A 108 -1.71 5.68 3.35
CA ILE A 108 -1.79 6.09 1.94
C ILE A 108 -2.96 5.37 1.26
N MET A 109 -3.04 4.04 1.41
CA MET A 109 -4.08 3.22 0.80
C MET A 109 -5.47 3.59 1.33
N ALA A 110 -5.63 3.73 2.64
CA ALA A 110 -6.89 4.19 3.25
C ALA A 110 -7.28 5.59 2.77
N GLY A 111 -6.32 6.51 2.70
CA GLY A 111 -6.56 7.86 2.20
C GLY A 111 -6.98 7.88 0.74
N ASN A 112 -6.32 7.10 -0.12
CA ASN A 112 -6.69 6.97 -1.53
C ASN A 112 -8.08 6.35 -1.72
N LEU A 113 -8.42 5.31 -0.96
CA LEU A 113 -9.76 4.73 -0.98
C LEU A 113 -10.84 5.75 -0.57
N ILE A 114 -10.58 6.56 0.46
CA ILE A 114 -11.49 7.65 0.89
C ILE A 114 -11.62 8.69 -0.23
N VAL A 115 -10.52 9.13 -0.84
CA VAL A 115 -10.54 10.11 -1.94
C VAL A 115 -11.31 9.57 -3.15
N PHE A 116 -11.09 8.32 -3.54
CA PHE A 116 -11.80 7.72 -4.67
C PHE A 116 -13.30 7.58 -4.40
N TYR A 117 -13.69 7.11 -3.21
CA TYR A 117 -15.09 7.01 -2.83
C TYR A 117 -15.80 8.37 -2.82
N ILE A 118 -15.16 9.39 -2.25
CA ILE A 118 -15.68 10.77 -2.21
C ILE A 118 -15.79 11.35 -3.63
N SER A 119 -14.78 11.12 -4.47
CA SER A 119 -14.79 11.58 -5.87
C SER A 119 -15.91 10.92 -6.68
N ALA A 120 -16.21 9.65 -6.41
CA ALA A 120 -17.31 8.93 -7.06
C ALA A 120 -18.70 9.37 -6.57
N THR A 121 -18.80 9.97 -5.39
CA THR A 121 -20.08 10.42 -4.79
C THR A 121 -20.32 11.93 -4.95
N GLU A 122 -19.42 12.66 -5.64
CA GLU A 122 -19.46 14.12 -5.87
C GLU A 122 -19.52 14.98 -4.59
N ILE A 123 -19.17 14.42 -3.43
CA ILE A 123 -19.18 15.16 -2.14
C ILE A 123 -17.86 15.95 -2.01
N TYR A 124 -17.92 17.28 -2.03
CA TYR A 124 -16.72 18.16 -2.03
C TYR A 124 -16.03 18.31 -0.66
N THR A 125 -15.62 17.21 -0.01
CA THR A 125 -14.82 17.27 1.23
C THR A 125 -13.72 16.21 1.29
N GLY A 126 -12.67 16.35 0.48
CA GLY A 126 -11.50 15.44 0.45
C GLY A 126 -10.52 15.59 1.62
N LEU A 127 -10.84 16.35 2.67
CA LEU A 127 -9.91 16.71 3.75
C LEU A 127 -9.35 15.49 4.49
N PHE A 128 -10.21 14.55 4.88
CA PHE A 128 -9.80 13.34 5.61
C PHE A 128 -8.90 12.43 4.78
N GLY A 129 -9.25 12.23 3.50
CA GLY A 129 -8.42 11.44 2.59
C GLY A 129 -7.03 12.05 2.43
N ASN A 130 -6.95 13.37 2.22
CA ASN A 130 -5.68 14.09 2.09
C ASN A 130 -4.84 14.08 3.38
N MET A 131 -5.46 14.15 4.56
CA MET A 131 -4.77 14.01 5.84
C MET A 131 -4.19 12.62 6.02
N CYS A 132 -4.93 11.56 5.66
CA CYS A 132 -4.44 10.19 5.67
C CYS A 132 -3.25 10.00 4.73
N ILE A 133 -3.35 10.48 3.48
CA ILE A 133 -2.26 10.41 2.50
C ILE A 133 -1.02 11.14 3.02
N SER A 134 -1.17 12.37 3.51
CA SER A 134 -0.05 13.18 4.00
C SER A 134 0.63 12.53 5.21
N SER A 135 -0.16 12.01 6.15
CA SER A 135 0.35 11.28 7.32
C SER A 135 1.09 10.00 6.91
N GLY A 136 0.54 9.28 5.93
CA GLY A 136 1.16 8.09 5.36
C GLY A 136 2.50 8.40 4.69
N LEU A 137 2.57 9.47 3.89
CA LEU A 137 3.82 9.94 3.28
C LEU A 137 4.87 10.28 4.35
N ILE A 138 4.51 11.05 5.38
CA ILE A 138 5.41 11.38 6.50
C ILE A 138 5.97 10.12 7.16
N LEU A 139 5.12 9.12 7.41
CA LEU A 139 5.54 7.84 8.02
C LEU A 139 6.44 7.02 7.09
N THR A 140 6.17 7.00 5.78
CA THR A 140 7.09 6.35 4.83
C THR A 140 8.45 7.03 4.80
N THR A 141 8.51 8.37 4.84
CA THR A 141 9.78 9.11 4.95
C THR A 141 10.50 8.81 6.27
N LEU A 142 9.76 8.77 7.38
CA LEU A 142 10.30 8.41 8.69
C LEU A 142 10.87 6.99 8.70
N ALA A 143 10.20 6.04 8.03
CA ALA A 143 10.69 4.68 7.89
C ALA A 143 12.05 4.63 7.20
N PHE A 144 12.22 5.35 6.09
CA PHE A 144 13.52 5.44 5.40
C PHE A 144 14.59 6.15 6.23
N TYR A 145 14.21 7.18 6.98
CA TYR A 145 15.13 7.88 7.88
C TYR A 145 15.65 6.96 8.99
N ILE A 146 14.76 6.24 9.67
CA ILE A 146 15.14 5.25 10.70
C ILE A 146 15.99 4.15 10.08
N HIS A 147 15.59 3.64 8.91
CA HIS A 147 16.35 2.62 8.19
C HIS A 147 17.80 3.04 7.93
N ARG A 148 18.02 4.30 7.54
CA ARG A 148 19.36 4.84 7.29
C ARG A 148 20.22 4.95 8.56
N ILE A 149 19.62 5.21 9.72
CA ILE A 149 20.36 5.33 11.00
C ILE A 149 20.78 3.96 11.53
N GLU A 150 20.01 2.92 11.24
CA GLU A 150 20.23 1.57 11.76
C GLU A 150 21.21 0.73 10.93
N ILE A 151 21.63 1.22 9.76
CA ILE A 151 22.69 0.66 8.89
C ILE A 151 24.02 1.29 9.27
#